data_AF-A0AA44Y3S2-F1
#
_entry.id   AF-A0AA44Y3S2-F1
#
_cell.length_a   1.000
_cell.length_b   1.000
_cell.length_c   1.000
_cell.angle_alpha   90.00
_cell.angle_beta   90.00
_cell.angle_gamma   90.00
#
_symmetry.space_group_name_H-M   'P 1'
#
loop_
_entity.id
_entity.type
_entity.pdbx_description
1 polymer ?
#
loop_
_entity_poly.entity_id
_entity_poly.type
_entity_poly.pdbx_seq_one_letter_code
_entity_poly.pdbx_strand_id
1 'polypeptide(L)'
;MTIEKLQLADDESLECIAIDLRTTKHKNRLLEFLEYRSPTSGDVKYKIQAGWTDAMFHPTMHLEDSDILMLSKLFNEWADKIKNRRSEHN
;
A
#
# COMPACT_ATOMS: atom_id res chain seq x y z
N MET A 1 -2.28 -2.99 -14.52
CA MET A 1 -1.82 -2.94 -13.13
C MET A 1 -0.53 -2.17 -13.11
N THR A 2 -0.49 -1.10 -12.32
CA THR A 2 0.72 -0.33 -12.07
C THR A 2 0.93 -0.22 -10.56
N ILE A 3 2.19 -0.12 -10.15
CA ILE A 3 2.57 0.16 -8.76
C ILE A 3 3.34 1.46 -8.80
N GLU A 4 2.89 2.47 -8.07
CA GLU A 4 3.48 3.81 -8.11
C GLU A 4 3.53 4.45 -6.73
N LYS A 5 4.56 5.28 -6.50
CA LYS A 5 4.62 6.18 -5.36
C LYS A 5 3.87 7.46 -5.74
N LEU A 6 2.85 7.80 -4.96
CA LEU A 6 2.06 9.01 -5.17
C LEU A 6 2.60 10.14 -4.30
N GLN A 7 2.75 11.32 -4.88
CA GLN A 7 2.96 12.55 -4.12
C GLN A 7 1.58 13.02 -3.65
N LEU A 8 1.39 13.07 -2.33
CA LEU A 8 0.13 13.53 -1.74
C LEU A 8 0.15 15.05 -1.64
N ALA A 9 -1.03 15.67 -1.86
CA ALA A 9 -1.19 17.12 -1.89
C ALA A 9 -1.56 17.73 -0.53
N ASP A 10 -1.93 16.89 0.44
CA ASP A 10 -2.39 17.31 1.76
C ASP A 10 -1.25 17.30 2.78
N ASP A 11 -1.15 18.36 3.59
CA ASP A 11 -0.08 18.57 4.59
C ASP A 11 0.04 17.45 5.64
N GLU A 12 -1.01 16.63 5.79
CA GLU A 12 -1.04 15.53 6.75
C GLU A 12 -0.57 14.19 6.17
N SER A 13 -0.60 14.01 4.84
CA SER A 13 -0.25 12.72 4.24
C SER A 13 1.18 12.77 3.68
N LEU A 14 2.04 11.91 4.20
CA LEU A 14 3.49 12.01 3.98
C LEU A 14 3.94 11.19 2.76
N GLU A 15 3.52 9.91 2.70
CA GLU A 15 3.84 9.02 1.59
C GLU A 15 2.64 8.12 1.23
N CYS A 16 2.49 7.80 -0.06
CA CYS A 16 1.55 6.78 -0.51
C CYS A 16 2.18 5.88 -1.57
N ILE A 17 1.95 4.57 -1.43
CA ILE A 17 2.17 3.58 -2.48
C ILE A 17 0.81 3.07 -2.93
N ALA A 18 0.53 3.18 -4.22
CA ALA A 18 -0.72 2.73 -4.82
C ALA A 18 -0.49 1.55 -5.77
N ILE A 19 -1.37 0.56 -5.70
CA ILE A 19 -1.52 -0.49 -6.69
C ILE A 19 -2.80 -0.20 -7.47
N ASP A 20 -2.64 0.34 -8.67
CA ASP A 20 -3.76 0.67 -9.55
C ASP A 20 -4.22 -0.57 -10.31
N LEU A 21 -5.43 -1.01 -9.99
CA LEU A 21 -6.13 -2.13 -10.61
C LEU A 21 -7.35 -1.65 -11.41
N ARG A 22 -7.50 -0.33 -11.60
CA ARG A 22 -8.63 0.28 -12.29
C ARG A 22 -8.65 -0.15 -13.74
N THR A 23 -9.86 -0.37 -14.24
CA THR A 23 -10.12 -0.62 -15.66
C THR A 23 -11.28 0.26 -16.12
N THR A 24 -11.51 0.33 -17.43
CA THR A 24 -12.67 1.05 -17.99
C THR A 24 -14.01 0.59 -17.38
N LYS A 25 -14.12 -0.71 -17.06
CA LYS A 25 -15.29 -1.32 -16.43
C LYS A 25 -15.32 -1.20 -14.90
N HIS A 26 -14.16 -1.15 -14.25
CA HIS A 26 -14.03 -1.15 -12.79
C HIS A 26 -13.11 -0.01 -12.35
N LYS A 27 -13.66 1.20 -12.26
CA LYS A 27 -12.91 2.43 -12.00
C LYS A 27 -12.44 2.61 -10.55
N ASN A 28 -12.95 1.79 -9.64
CA ASN A 28 -12.70 1.96 -8.20
C ASN A 28 -11.71 0.94 -7.64
N ARG A 29 -11.10 0.09 -8.47
CA ARG A 29 -10.16 -0.95 -8.03
C ARG A 29 -8.80 -0.34 -7.74
N LEU A 30 -8.57 0.08 -6.52
CA LEU A 30 -7.34 0.73 -6.08
C LEU A 30 -7.00 0.24 -4.67
N LEU A 31 -5.72 -0.10 -4.46
CA LEU A 31 -5.19 -0.41 -3.14
C LEU A 31 -4.12 0.62 -2.79
N GLU A 32 -4.26 1.29 -1.67
CA GLU A 32 -3.36 2.35 -1.23
C GLU A 32 -2.78 2.02 0.14
N PHE A 33 -1.47 2.20 0.27
CA PHE A 33 -0.73 2.14 1.53
C PHE A 33 -0.32 3.57 1.85
N LEU A 34 -0.90 4.16 2.89
CA LEU A 34 -0.73 5.56 3.22
C LEU A 34 0.00 5.72 4.55
N GLU A 35 1.00 6.60 4.55
CA GLU A 35 1.61 7.19 5.75
C GLU A 35 1.00 8.59 5.95
N TYR A 36 0.57 8.87 7.17
CA TYR A 36 0.00 10.17 7.52
C TYR A 36 0.38 10.57 8.94
N ARG A 37 0.38 11.87 9.22
CA ARG A 37 0.53 12.43 10.55
C ARG A 37 -0.85 12.56 11.19
N SER A 38 -1.04 11.98 12.37
CA SER A 38 -2.30 12.11 13.10
C SER A 38 -2.52 13.57 13.51
N PRO A 39 -3.65 14.21 13.15
CA PRO A 39 -3.93 15.59 13.53
C PRO A 39 -4.11 15.77 15.04
N THR A 40 -4.50 14.70 15.74
CA THR A 40 -4.76 14.73 17.18
C THR A 40 -3.52 14.44 18.03
N SER A 41 -2.68 13.47 17.66
CA SER A 41 -1.48 13.14 18.45
C SER A 41 -0.17 13.66 17.87
N GLY A 42 -0.15 14.02 16.58
CA GLY A 42 1.08 14.39 15.87
C GLY A 42 1.96 13.20 15.48
N ASP A 43 1.59 11.98 15.87
CA ASP A 43 2.33 10.76 15.56
C ASP A 43 2.16 10.35 14.10
N VAL A 44 3.16 9.67 13.55
CA VAL A 44 3.06 9.02 12.24
C VAL A 44 2.21 7.77 12.38
N LYS A 45 1.28 7.56 11.45
CA LYS A 45 0.38 6.40 11.40
C LYS A 45 0.28 5.89 9.98
N TYR A 46 -0.11 4.63 9.88
CA TYR A 46 -0.22 3.94 8.61
C TYR A 46 -1.61 3.38 8.42
N LYS A 47 -2.07 3.36 7.17
CA LYS A 47 -3.31 2.68 6.82
C LYS A 47 -3.26 2.05 5.43
N ILE A 48 -3.99 0.96 5.28
CA ILE A 48 -4.30 0.35 3.99
C ILE A 48 -5.75 0.61 3.66
N GLN A 49 -5.99 1.17 2.47
CA GLN A 49 -7.31 1.45 1.95
C GLN A 49 -7.52 0.66 0.66
N ALA A 50 -8.68 0.02 0.54
CA ALA A 50 -9.02 -0.77 -0.64
C ALA A 50 -10.36 -0.32 -1.21
N GLY A 51 -10.33 0.26 -2.40
CA GLY A 51 -11.51 0.44 -3.23
C GLY A 51 -11.69 -0.77 -4.14
N TRP A 52 -12.90 -1.33 -4.19
CA TRP A 52 -13.22 -2.39 -5.15
C TRP A 52 -14.51 -2.10 -5.93
N THR A 53 -15.55 -1.57 -5.28
CA THR A 53 -16.84 -1.15 -5.89
C THR A 53 -17.49 -0.02 -5.08
N ASP A 54 -18.40 0.76 -5.68
CA ASP A 54 -19.16 1.81 -4.97
C ASP A 54 -20.01 1.27 -3.79
N ALA A 55 -20.36 -0.02 -3.81
CA ALA A 55 -21.26 -0.65 -2.84
C ALA A 55 -20.55 -1.48 -1.76
N MET A 56 -19.23 -1.63 -1.82
CA MET A 56 -18.44 -2.35 -0.81
C MET A 56 -17.33 -1.45 -0.29
N PHE A 57 -17.62 -0.77 0.81
CA PHE A 57 -16.61 -0.09 1.60
C PHE A 57 -15.80 -1.17 2.33
N HIS A 58 -14.54 -1.35 1.97
CA HIS A 58 -13.66 -2.21 2.76
C HIS A 58 -13.18 -1.44 3.98
N PRO A 59 -13.12 -2.09 5.16
CA PRO A 59 -12.61 -1.44 6.34
C PRO A 59 -11.19 -0.96 6.08
N THR A 60 -10.93 0.31 6.42
CA THR A 60 -9.56 0.84 6.45
C THR A 60 -8.80 0.06 7.52
N MET A 61 -7.71 -0.58 7.12
CA MET A 61 -6.83 -1.26 8.06
C MET A 61 -5.84 -0.23 8.58
N HIS A 62 -5.85 0.01 9.89
CA HIS A 62 -4.86 0.85 10.55
C HIS A 62 -3.69 -0.02 11.00
N LEU A 63 -2.48 0.51 10.83
CA LEU A 63 -1.23 -0.19 11.08
C LEU A 63 -0.31 0.68 11.92
N GLU A 64 0.48 0.03 12.75
CA GLU A 64 1.59 0.63 13.50
C GLU A 64 2.90 0.40 12.74
N ASP A 65 3.97 1.13 13.11
CA ASP A 65 5.32 1.00 12.50
C ASP A 65 5.78 -0.46 12.41
N SER A 66 5.56 -1.24 13.47
CA SER A 66 5.96 -2.65 13.52
C SER A 66 5.30 -3.50 12.45
N ASP A 67 4.06 -3.19 12.08
CA ASP A 67 3.33 -3.94 11.06
C ASP A 67 3.89 -3.65 9.67
N ILE A 68 4.23 -2.39 9.40
CA ILE A 68 4.87 -1.97 8.14
C ILE A 68 6.24 -2.61 7.99
N LEU A 69 7.05 -2.60 9.05
CA LEU A 69 8.36 -3.24 9.05
C LEU A 69 8.26 -4.75 8.83
N MET A 70 7.27 -5.41 9.44
CA MET A 70 7.01 -6.83 9.23
C MET A 70 6.57 -7.10 7.78
N LEU A 71 5.66 -6.28 7.24
CA LEU A 71 5.18 -6.41 5.87
C LEU A 71 6.33 -6.26 4.85
N SER A 72 7.19 -5.26 5.06
CA SER A 72 8.40 -5.04 4.24
C SER A 72 9.32 -6.26 4.26
N LYS A 73 9.57 -6.83 5.45
CA LYS A 73 10.37 -8.04 5.59
C LYS A 73 9.78 -9.21 4.79
N LEU A 74 8.48 -9.47 4.92
CA LEU A 74 7.79 -10.55 4.22
C LEU A 74 7.85 -10.39 2.69
N PHE A 75 7.67 -9.16 2.18
CA PHE A 75 7.79 -8.89 0.74
C PHE A 75 9.22 -9.09 0.23
N ASN A 76 10.22 -8.64 0.99
CA ASN A 76 11.63 -8.81 0.61
C ASN A 76 12.04 -10.29 0.60
N GLU A 77 11.66 -11.07 1.61
CA GLU A 77 11.89 -12.51 1.64
C GLU A 77 11.27 -13.22 0.44
N TRP A 78 10.07 -12.79 0.02
CA TRP A 78 9.43 -13.35 -1.16
C TRP A 78 10.15 -12.94 -2.45
N ALA A 79 10.55 -11.67 -2.57
CA ALA A 79 11.30 -11.17 -3.72
C ALA A 79 12.64 -11.92 -3.88
N ASP A 80 13.34 -12.19 -2.79
CA ASP A 80 14.61 -12.92 -2.82
C ASP A 80 14.42 -14.38 -3.24
N LYS A 81 13.35 -15.06 -2.79
CA LYS A 81 12.99 -16.38 -3.31
C LYS A 81 12.76 -16.38 -4.83
N ILE A 82 12.16 -15.33 -5.38
CA ILE A 82 11.94 -15.20 -6.83
C ILE A 82 13.26 -14.99 -7.56
N LYS A 83 14.15 -14.12 -7.03
CA LYS A 83 15.49 -13.89 -7.61
C LYS A 83 16.28 -15.19 -7.67
N ASN A 84 16.38 -15.92 -6.56
CA ASN A 84 17.13 -17.17 -6.48
C ASN A 84 16.63 -18.21 -7.49
N ARG A 85 15.30 -18.38 -7.59
CA ARG A 85 14.70 -19.29 -8.59
C ARG A 85 15.09 -18.93 -10.02
N ARG A 86 15.15 -17.64 -10.35
CA ARG A 86 15.55 -17.17 -11.69
C ARG A 86 17.04 -17.36 -11.93
N SER A 87 17.88 -17.20 -10.90
CA SER A 87 19.31 -17.44 -10.98
C SER A 87 19.67 -18.91 -11.19
N GLU A 88 18.86 -19.84 -10.69
CA GLU A 88 19.02 -21.30 -10.90
C GLU A 88 18.59 -21.78 -12.30
N HIS A 89 17.83 -20.97 -13.04
CA HIS A 89 17.36 -21.29 -14.39
C HIS A 89 18.19 -20.63 -15.51
N ASN A 90 19.28 -19.94 -15.16
CA ASN A 90 20.29 -19.39 -16.08
C ASN A 90 21.60 -20.16 -15.92
#